data_AF-A0A2E1RSX8-F1
#
_entry.id   AF-A0A2E1RSX8-F1
#
_cell.length_a   1.000
_cell.length_b   1.000
_cell.length_c   1.000
_cell.angle_alpha   90.00
_cell.angle_beta   90.00
_cell.angle_gamma   90.00
#
_symmetry.space_group_name_H-M   'P 1'
#
loop_
_entity.id
_entity.type
_entity.pdbx_description
1 polymer ?
#
loop_
_entity_poly.entity_id
_entity_poly.type
_entity_poly.pdbx_seq_one_letter_code
_entity_poly.pdbx_strand_id
1 'polypeptide(L)' 'MSKLKTHVKINDIVEVISGVHKRKSGKILQVLTKTQQVIVEGRRMITKHTKKSQDSPDGGIVKLE' A
#
# COMPACT_ATOMS: atom_id res chain seq x y z
N MET A 1 20.52 4.02 13.01
CA MET A 1 20.35 4.29 11.58
C MET A 1 19.45 5.50 11.41
N SER A 2 19.94 6.55 10.75
CA SER A 2 19.22 7.81 10.59
C SER A 2 17.92 7.60 9.82
N LYS A 3 16.81 8.06 10.41
CA LYS A 3 15.49 8.03 9.80
C LYS A 3 15.52 8.94 8.57
N LEU A 4 15.42 8.38 7.36
CA LEU A 4 15.25 9.15 6.13
C LEU A 4 14.10 10.14 6.32
N LYS A 5 14.34 11.42 6.02
CA LYS A 5 13.37 12.49 6.24
C LYS A 5 12.26 12.38 5.19
N THR A 6 11.13 11.79 5.56
CA THR A 6 9.93 11.74 4.72
C THR A 6 9.04 12.95 5.00
N HIS A 7 8.44 13.50 3.95
CA HIS A 7 7.50 14.62 4.03
C HIS A 7 6.09 14.17 4.50
N VAL A 8 5.85 12.86 4.53
CA VAL A 8 4.58 12.22 4.91
C VAL A 8 4.72 11.34 6.14
N LYS A 9 3.63 11.22 6.90
CA LYS A 9 3.47 10.35 8.06
C LYS A 9 2.31 9.36 7.87
N ILE A 10 2.27 8.35 8.73
CA ILE A 10 1.15 7.40 8.80
C ILE A 10 -0.10 8.16 9.25
N ASN A 11 -1.24 7.87 8.64
CA ASN A 11 -2.54 8.55 8.80
C ASN A 11 -2.69 9.92 8.12
N ASP A 12 -1.68 10.42 7.41
CA ASP A 12 -1.87 11.64 6.59
C ASP A 12 -2.80 11.35 5.40
N ILE A 13 -3.56 12.37 5.01
CA ILE A 13 -4.41 12.36 3.81
C ILE A 13 -3.61 12.99 2.68
N VAL A 14 -3.41 12.25 1.60
CA VAL A 14 -2.62 12.68 0.44
C VAL A 14 -3.39 12.48 -0.86
N GLU A 15 -3.07 13.28 -1.86
CA GLU A 15 -3.57 13.13 -3.24
C GLU A 15 -2.46 12.60 -4.15
N VAL A 16 -2.79 11.63 -5.00
CA VAL A 16 -1.86 11.10 -6.00
C VAL A 16 -1.76 12.05 -7.19
N ILE A 17 -0.58 12.62 -7.42
CA ILE A 17 -0.35 13.63 -8.46
C ILE A 17 -0.22 12.99 -9.87
N SER A 18 0.28 11.76 -9.95
CA SER A 18 0.60 11.07 -11.22
C SER A 18 0.35 9.56 -11.19
N GLY A 19 0.17 8.95 -12.35
CA GLY A 19 -0.03 7.51 -12.52
C GLY A 19 -1.50 7.08 -12.68
N VAL A 20 -1.75 5.77 -12.60
CA VAL A 20 -3.09 5.16 -12.84
C VAL A 20 -4.15 5.68 -11.87
N HIS A 21 -3.74 6.08 -10.66
CA HIS A 21 -4.62 6.59 -9.62
C HIS A 21 -4.55 8.13 -9.46
N LYS A 22 -4.21 8.88 -10.52
CA LYS A 22 -4.10 10.35 -10.48
C LYS A 22 -5.38 11.03 -9.94
N ARG A 23 -5.21 12.11 -9.17
CA ARG A 23 -6.25 12.91 -8.48
C ARG A 23 -7.11 12.14 -7.49
N LYS A 24 -6.68 10.95 -7.11
CA LYS A 24 -7.38 10.19 -6.09
C LYS A 24 -6.71 10.47 -4.74
N SER A 25 -7.53 10.89 -3.78
CA SER A 25 -7.11 11.05 -2.39
C SER A 25 -7.18 9.73 -1.64
N GLY A 26 -6.40 9.61 -0.57
CA GLY A 26 -6.44 8.45 0.32
C GLY A 26 -5.58 8.65 1.56
N LYS A 27 -5.79 7.79 2.55
CA LYS A 27 -5.04 7.79 3.80
C LYS A 27 -3.81 6.90 3.68
N ILE A 28 -2.68 7.33 4.25
CA ILE A 28 -1.47 6.51 4.30
C ILE A 28 -1.59 5.45 5.40
N LEU A 29 -1.53 4.18 5.01
CA LEU A 29 -1.52 3.03 5.92
C LEU A 29 -0.11 2.73 6.44
N GLN A 30 0.88 2.77 5.55
CA GLN A 30 2.26 2.46 5.90
C GLN A 30 3.25 3.27 5.08
N VAL A 31 4.36 3.66 5.72
CA VAL A 31 5.49 4.33 5.07
C VAL A 31 6.68 3.37 5.06
N LEU A 32 7.08 2.94 3.87
CA LEU A 32 8.25 2.09 3.62
C LEU A 32 9.45 2.99 3.35
N THR A 33 10.09 3.47 4.42
CA THR A 33 11.23 4.41 4.34
C THR A 33 12.44 3.84 3.60
N LYS A 34 12.67 2.52 3.67
CA LYS A 34 13.78 1.84 2.98
C LYS A 34 13.66 1.91 1.45
N THR A 35 12.45 1.75 0.92
CA THR A 35 12.18 1.76 -0.52
C THR A 35 11.61 3.09 -1.00
N GLN A 36 11.45 4.07 -0.10
CA GLN A 36 10.83 5.37 -0.36
C GLN A 36 9.42 5.25 -0.95
N GLN A 37 8.66 4.24 -0.51
CA GLN A 37 7.29 3.97 -0.97
C GLN A 37 6.28 4.17 0.17
N VAL A 38 5.04 4.47 -0.20
CA VAL A 38 3.90 4.55 0.72
C VAL A 38 2.76 3.67 0.24
N ILE A 39 2.06 3.06 1.18
CA ILE A 39 0.83 2.30 0.93
C ILE A 39 -0.33 3.22 1.28
N VAL A 40 -1.19 3.48 0.30
CA VAL A 40 -2.36 4.35 0.42
C VAL A 40 -3.61 3.49 0.31
N GLU A 41 -4.51 3.64 1.27
CA GLU A 41 -5.77 2.89 1.34
C GLU A 41 -6.58 2.96 0.03
N GLY A 42 -7.04 1.82 -0.48
CA GLY A 42 -7.86 1.76 -1.70
C GLY A 42 -7.13 2.12 -2.99
N ARG A 43 -5.79 2.11 -2.99
CA ARG A 43 -4.93 2.39 -4.16
C ARG A 43 -4.01 1.20 -4.39
N ARG A 44 -3.63 0.96 -5.66
CA ARG A 44 -2.74 -0.15 -6.04
C ARG A 44 -3.24 -1.53 -5.58
N MET A 45 -4.56 -1.75 -5.59
CA MET A 45 -5.15 -3.07 -5.36
C MET A 45 -4.59 -4.08 -6.37
N ILE A 46 -3.89 -5.09 -5.88
CA ILE A 46 -3.34 -6.19 -6.65
C ILE A 46 -4.05 -7.47 -6.24
N THR A 47 -4.61 -8.13 -7.25
CA THR A 47 -5.19 -9.46 -7.14
C THR A 47 -4.08 -10.50 -7.15
N LYS A 48 -3.72 -11.07 -5.99
CA LYS A 48 -2.69 -12.11 -5.88
C LYS A 48 -3.35 -13.48 -5.72
N HIS A 49 -2.97 -14.40 -6.59
CA HIS A 49 -3.37 -15.80 -6.47
C HIS A 49 -2.42 -16.49 -5.48
N THR A 50 -2.98 -17.01 -4.40
CA THR A 50 -2.23 -17.71 -3.35
C THR A 50 -2.58 -19.19 -3.35
N LYS A 51 -1.54 -20.04 -3.37
CA LYS A 51 -1.70 -21.48 -3.15
C LYS A 51 -2.22 -21.73 -1.74
N LYS A 52 -2.96 -22.84 -1.56
CA LYS A 52 -3.47 -23.27 -0.25
C LYS A 52 -2.34 -23.34 0.78
N SER A 53 -2.54 -22.74 1.94
CA SER A 53 -1.60 -22.76 3.07
C SER A 53 -2.36 -23.06 4.37
N GLN A 54 -1.64 -23.33 5.47
CA GLN A 54 -2.28 -23.55 6.79
C GLN A 54 -3.14 -22.35 7.22
N ASP A 55 -2.68 -21.12 6.96
CA ASP A 55 -3.42 -19.89 7.25
C ASP A 55 -4.56 -19.59 6.26
N SER A 56 -4.61 -20.29 5.12
CA SER A 56 -5.62 -20.10 4.06
C SER A 56 -5.98 -21.43 3.41
N PRO A 57 -6.76 -22.28 4.11
CA PRO A 57 -7.03 -23.67 3.72
C PRO A 57 -7.86 -23.80 2.44
N ASP A 58 -8.75 -22.84 2.17
CA ASP A 58 -9.54 -22.83 0.94
C ASP A 58 -8.68 -22.52 -0.29
N GLY A 59 -7.58 -21.78 -0.12
CA GLY A 59 -6.86 -21.16 -1.22
C GLY A 59 -7.74 -20.16 -1.97
N GLY A 60 -7.15 -19.13 -2.56
CA GLY A 60 -8.00 -18.11 -3.17
C GLY A 60 -7.27 -16.90 -3.70
N ILE A 61 -8.10 -15.99 -4.18
CA ILE A 61 -7.70 -14.70 -4.73
C ILE A 61 -7.69 -13.68 -3.58
N VAL A 62 -6.50 -13.33 -3.11
CA VAL A 62 -6.32 -12.31 -2.06
C VAL A 62 -6.07 -10.97 -2.73
N LYS A 63 -6.84 -9.96 -2.36
CA LYS A 63 -6.61 -8.56 -2.77
C LYS A 63 -5.67 -7.92 -1.75
N LEU A 64 -4.51 -7.43 -2.22
CA LEU A 64 -3.58 -6.63 -1.42
C LEU A 64 -3.56 -5.20 -1.92
N GLU A 65 -3.45 -4.23 -1.00
CA GLU A 65 -3.33 -2.79 -1.29
C GLU A 65 -1.92 -2.28 -0.93
#